data_AF-A0A965QT17-F1
#
_entry.id   AF-A0A965QT17-F1
#
_cell.length_a   1.000
_cell.length_b   1.000
_cell.length_c   1.000
_cell.angle_alpha   90.00
_cell.angle_beta   90.00
_cell.angle_gamma   90.00
#
_symmetry.space_group_name_H-M   'P 1'
#
loop_
_entity.id
_entity.type
_entity.pdbx_description
1 polymer ?
#
loop_
_entity_poly.entity_id
_entity_poly.type
_entity_poly.pdbx_seq_one_letter_code
_entity_poly.pdbx_strand_id
1 'polypeptide(L)'
;MFAHFDPAGAFDPHVLHALGQYRRHADRLVVVSASARRLPAGLATMVDEFVPRENVGYDFCSWRDGLRVLRPHDYDEVICVNDSVYGPLFDLGPALADPRTADADLWGMVLSDQAAARGRPCRPHLQSWFLGMRRRLLSAPAFEEFWTAVRPLPTKLDVIERYEIGYSEHVRRAGFRIAALYD
;
A
#
# COMPACT_ATOMS: atom_id res chain seq x y z
N MET A 1 6.75 0.33 -1.34
CA MET A 1 5.97 -0.19 -2.49
C MET A 1 5.04 0.90 -3.00
N PHE A 2 5.21 1.35 -4.24
CA PHE A 2 4.37 2.39 -4.85
C PHE A 2 3.58 1.80 -6.03
N ALA A 3 2.24 1.77 -5.92
CA ALA A 3 1.36 1.41 -7.02
C ALA A 3 1.07 2.65 -7.87
N HIS A 4 1.35 2.55 -9.17
CA HIS A 4 1.22 3.66 -10.12
C HIS A 4 0.23 3.33 -11.23
N PHE A 5 -0.72 4.23 -11.48
CA PHE A 5 -1.59 4.20 -12.63
C PHE A 5 -1.85 5.60 -13.18
N ASP A 6 -1.67 5.72 -14.48
CA ASP A 6 -2.03 6.90 -15.25
C ASP A 6 -2.66 6.45 -16.59
N PRO A 7 -3.78 7.03 -17.05
CA PRO A 7 -4.42 6.64 -18.31
C PRO A 7 -3.53 6.76 -19.55
N ALA A 8 -2.56 7.67 -19.56
CA ALA A 8 -1.58 7.84 -20.63
C ALA A 8 -0.24 7.12 -20.35
N GLY A 9 -0.10 6.45 -19.20
CA GLY A 9 1.14 5.85 -18.74
C GLY A 9 2.22 6.87 -18.38
N ALA A 10 1.84 8.13 -18.17
CA ALA A 10 2.74 9.20 -17.75
C ALA A 10 2.99 9.13 -16.24
N PHE A 11 4.10 9.73 -15.80
CA PHE A 11 4.37 10.00 -14.39
C PHE A 11 4.18 11.49 -14.16
N ASP A 12 3.03 11.85 -13.58
CA ASP A 12 2.68 13.25 -13.35
C ASP A 12 3.61 13.92 -12.33
N PRO A 13 3.74 15.27 -12.35
CA PRO A 13 4.60 16.00 -11.42
C PRO A 13 4.36 15.67 -9.93
N HIS A 14 3.11 15.39 -9.54
CA HIS A 14 2.79 15.01 -8.17
C HIS A 14 3.32 13.60 -7.82
N VAL A 15 3.33 12.66 -8.77
CA VAL A 15 3.94 11.33 -8.60
C VAL A 15 5.45 11.48 -8.45
N LEU A 16 6.08 12.34 -9.25
CA LEU A 16 7.53 12.60 -9.13
C LEU A 16 7.89 13.15 -7.76
N HIS A 17 7.08 14.09 -7.27
CA HIS A 17 7.23 14.64 -5.92
C HIS A 17 7.06 13.55 -4.86
N ALA A 18 6.01 12.74 -4.95
CA ALA A 18 5.72 11.67 -4.01
C ALA A 18 6.87 10.66 -3.93
N LEU A 19 7.37 10.18 -5.07
CA LEU A 19 8.51 9.26 -5.15
C LEU A 19 9.76 9.89 -4.50
N GLY A 20 10.00 11.17 -4.73
CA GLY A 20 11.08 11.92 -4.09
C GLY A 20 10.97 11.99 -2.57
N GLN A 21 9.74 12.12 -2.02
CA GLN A 21 9.54 12.07 -0.57
C GLN A 21 9.73 10.67 -0.01
N TYR A 22 9.12 9.64 -0.63
CA TYR A 22 9.27 8.26 -0.15
C TYR A 22 10.71 7.79 -0.21
N ARG A 23 11.48 8.18 -1.23
CA ARG A 23 12.90 7.81 -1.34
C ARG A 23 13.75 8.29 -0.17
N ARG A 24 13.39 9.40 0.49
CA ARG A 24 14.13 9.92 1.65
C ARG A 24 14.04 9.02 2.88
N HIS A 25 13.00 8.18 2.95
CA HIS A 25 12.68 7.35 4.11
C HIS A 25 12.75 5.85 3.83
N ALA A 26 12.86 5.44 2.56
CA ALA A 26 12.86 4.05 2.16
C ALA A 26 14.27 3.61 1.74
N ASP A 27 14.77 2.54 2.36
CA ASP A 27 15.99 1.86 1.92
C ASP A 27 15.85 1.32 0.50
N ARG A 28 14.65 0.81 0.17
CA ARG A 28 14.29 0.31 -1.15
C ARG A 28 12.92 0.81 -1.62
N LEU A 29 12.87 1.38 -2.82
CA LEU A 29 11.68 1.87 -3.47
C LEU A 29 11.37 1.07 -4.74
N VAL A 30 10.34 0.24 -4.66
CA VAL A 30 9.78 -0.51 -5.79
C VAL A 30 8.54 0.22 -6.31
N VAL A 31 8.53 0.54 -7.60
CA VAL A 31 7.37 1.08 -8.31
C VAL A 31 6.75 -0.02 -9.17
N VAL A 32 5.46 -0.25 -8.99
CA VAL A 32 4.68 -1.17 -9.80
C VAL A 32 3.68 -0.36 -10.61
N SER A 33 3.82 -0.35 -11.93
CA SER A 33 2.92 0.42 -12.78
C SER A 33 1.97 -0.45 -13.57
N ALA A 34 0.68 -0.14 -13.44
CA ALA A 34 -0.42 -0.77 -14.19
C ALA A 34 -0.63 -0.15 -15.58
N SER A 35 0.14 0.88 -15.96
CA SER A 35 -0.02 1.58 -17.25
C SER A 35 1.30 1.83 -17.97
N ALA A 36 2.36 2.24 -17.25
CA ALA A 36 3.66 2.49 -17.83
C ALA A 36 4.41 1.17 -18.10
N ARG A 37 5.01 1.05 -19.30
CA ARG A 37 5.82 -0.13 -19.69
C ARG A 37 7.29 -0.01 -19.33
N ARG A 38 7.77 1.22 -19.06
CA ARG A 38 9.16 1.53 -18.71
C ARG A 38 9.22 2.63 -17.68
N LEU A 39 10.23 2.58 -16.83
CA LEU A 39 10.55 3.67 -15.92
C LEU A 39 11.15 4.85 -16.73
N PRO A 40 10.67 6.09 -16.55
CA PRO A 40 11.34 7.28 -17.07
C PRO A 40 12.77 7.39 -16.56
N ALA A 41 13.72 7.76 -17.43
CA ALA A 41 15.15 7.82 -17.08
C ALA A 41 15.44 8.73 -15.87
N GLY A 42 14.67 9.82 -15.71
CA GLY A 42 14.79 10.72 -14.56
C GLY A 42 14.44 10.12 -13.20
N LEU A 43 13.82 8.93 -13.16
CA LEU A 43 13.45 8.24 -11.91
C LEU A 43 14.41 7.12 -11.54
N ALA A 44 15.39 6.79 -12.39
CA ALA A 44 16.31 5.69 -12.16
C ALA A 44 17.18 5.85 -10.89
N THR A 45 17.35 7.09 -10.40
CA THR A 45 18.08 7.36 -9.15
C THR A 45 17.20 7.27 -7.90
N MET A 46 15.87 7.27 -8.06
CA MET A 46 14.90 7.21 -6.96
C MET A 46 14.26 5.83 -6.82
N VAL A 47 14.12 5.10 -7.92
CA VAL A 47 13.41 3.82 -7.98
C VAL A 47 14.41 2.69 -8.19
N ASP A 48 14.51 1.82 -7.18
CA ASP A 48 15.44 0.68 -7.21
C ASP A 48 14.91 -0.46 -8.08
N GLU A 49 13.59 -0.59 -8.21
CA GLU A 49 12.95 -1.65 -8.98
C GLU A 49 11.67 -1.14 -9.65
N PHE A 50 11.50 -1.46 -10.94
CA PHE A 50 10.31 -1.10 -11.69
C PHE A 50 9.63 -2.34 -12.27
N VAL A 51 8.36 -2.54 -11.91
CA VAL A 51 7.56 -3.70 -12.33
C VAL A 51 6.39 -3.21 -13.19
N PRO A 52 6.48 -3.31 -14.53
CA PRO A 52 5.34 -3.05 -15.39
C PRO A 52 4.35 -4.22 -15.31
N ARG A 53 3.06 -3.91 -15.26
CA ARG A 53 1.98 -4.90 -15.30
C ARG A 53 0.77 -4.39 -16.07
N GLU A 54 -0.15 -5.29 -16.35
CA GLU A 54 -1.46 -4.92 -16.90
C GLU A 54 -2.34 -4.31 -15.82
N ASN A 55 -3.24 -3.39 -16.23
CA ASN A 55 -4.21 -2.77 -15.33
C ASN A 55 -5.37 -3.72 -14.96
N VAL A 56 -5.04 -4.76 -14.20
CA VAL A 56 -5.97 -5.80 -13.76
C VAL A 56 -5.83 -5.99 -12.25
N GLY A 57 -6.95 -5.93 -11.53
CA GLY A 57 -6.99 -6.18 -10.08
C GLY A 57 -6.48 -5.05 -9.18
N TYR A 58 -6.35 -3.83 -9.73
CA TYR A 58 -6.04 -2.60 -8.99
C TYR A 58 -4.78 -2.68 -8.10
N ASP A 59 -4.69 -1.78 -7.12
CA ASP A 59 -3.49 -1.56 -6.30
C ASP A 59 -3.09 -2.79 -5.49
N PHE A 60 -4.04 -3.57 -4.98
CA PHE A 60 -3.73 -4.78 -4.23
C PHE A 60 -2.98 -5.82 -5.08
N CYS A 61 -3.33 -5.96 -6.37
CA CYS A 61 -2.53 -6.81 -7.25
C CYS A 61 -1.17 -6.20 -7.57
N SER A 62 -1.08 -4.86 -7.67
CA SER A 62 0.20 -4.16 -7.86
C SER A 62 1.13 -4.37 -6.66
N TRP A 63 0.63 -4.20 -5.43
CA TRP A 63 1.39 -4.47 -4.22
C TRP A 63 1.74 -5.95 -4.09
N ARG A 64 0.82 -6.89 -4.37
CA ARG A 64 1.15 -8.33 -4.39
C ARG A 64 2.32 -8.64 -5.32
N ASP A 65 2.27 -8.16 -6.56
CA ASP A 65 3.30 -8.44 -7.56
C ASP A 65 4.64 -7.81 -7.14
N GLY A 66 4.60 -6.59 -6.59
CA GLY A 66 5.79 -5.93 -6.08
C GLY A 66 6.36 -6.54 -4.80
N LEU A 67 5.52 -7.03 -3.87
CA LEU A 67 5.95 -7.73 -2.66
C LEU A 67 6.74 -9.00 -3.00
N ARG A 68 6.35 -9.73 -4.06
CA ARG A 68 7.12 -10.89 -4.54
C ARG A 68 8.55 -10.54 -4.94
N VAL A 69 8.75 -9.37 -5.55
CA VAL A 69 10.07 -8.88 -5.96
C VAL A 69 10.83 -8.30 -4.76
N LEU A 70 10.14 -7.58 -3.88
CA LEU A 70 10.73 -6.94 -2.71
C LEU A 70 11.31 -7.98 -1.73
N ARG A 71 10.64 -9.12 -1.55
CA ARG A 71 10.88 -10.10 -0.47
C ARG A 71 10.65 -9.46 0.91
N PRO A 72 9.38 -9.23 1.30
CA PRO A 72 9.01 -8.39 2.43
C PRO A 72 9.64 -8.83 3.77
N HIS A 73 9.91 -10.12 3.94
CA HIS A 73 10.54 -10.68 5.14
C HIS A 73 11.93 -10.12 5.45
N ASP A 74 12.60 -9.53 4.45
CA ASP A 74 13.93 -8.93 4.61
C ASP A 74 13.87 -7.57 5.35
N TYR A 75 12.69 -6.92 5.46
CA TYR A 75 12.56 -5.53 5.95
C TYR A 75 11.79 -5.41 7.27
N ASP A 76 12.12 -4.38 8.06
CA ASP A 76 11.46 -4.10 9.35
C ASP A 76 10.07 -3.55 9.16
N GLU A 77 9.87 -2.87 8.04
CA GLU A 77 8.62 -2.26 7.65
C GLU A 77 8.52 -2.21 6.13
N VAL A 78 7.33 -2.52 5.61
CA VAL A 78 6.98 -2.34 4.21
C VAL A 78 5.76 -1.46 4.15
N ILE A 79 5.90 -0.32 3.46
CA ILE A 79 4.81 0.62 3.22
C ILE A 79 4.30 0.43 1.79
N CYS A 80 3.01 0.14 1.66
CA CYS A 80 2.27 0.11 0.42
C CYS A 80 1.48 1.40 0.27
N VAL A 81 1.73 2.12 -0.83
CA VAL A 81 1.05 3.37 -1.19
C VAL A 81 0.60 3.32 -2.64
N ASN A 82 -0.37 4.16 -3.00
CA ASN A 82 -0.79 4.39 -4.38
C ASN A 82 -0.76 5.89 -4.72
N ASP A 83 -0.98 6.20 -5.99
CA ASP A 83 -1.05 7.57 -6.52
C ASP A 83 -2.48 8.13 -6.58
N SER A 84 -3.45 7.49 -5.92
CA SER A 84 -4.83 8.00 -5.87
C SER A 84 -4.99 9.25 -4.99
N VAL A 85 -3.95 9.59 -4.23
CA VAL A 85 -3.89 10.76 -3.35
C VAL A 85 -2.73 11.67 -3.72
N TYR A 86 -2.93 12.98 -3.63
CA TYR A 86 -1.85 13.95 -3.75
C TYR A 86 -1.00 13.94 -2.47
N GLY A 87 0.15 13.27 -2.51
CA GLY A 87 1.08 13.33 -1.39
C GLY A 87 2.20 12.28 -1.40
N PRO A 88 3.06 12.33 -0.37
CA PRO A 88 2.98 13.25 0.77
C PRO A 88 3.40 14.68 0.35
N LEU A 89 2.65 15.70 0.81
CA LEU A 89 2.93 17.12 0.51
C LEU A 89 4.02 17.71 1.41
N PHE A 90 4.28 17.05 2.54
CA PHE A 90 5.25 17.42 3.55
C PHE A 90 6.17 16.23 3.83
N ASP A 91 7.19 16.45 4.65
CA ASP A 91 8.06 15.38 5.09
C ASP A 91 7.25 14.28 5.82
N LEU A 92 7.51 13.02 5.46
CA LEU A 92 6.81 11.87 6.01
C LEU A 92 7.37 11.45 7.38
N GLY A 93 8.57 11.91 7.75
CA GLY A 93 9.26 11.55 9.00
C GLY A 93 8.38 11.64 10.26
N PRO A 94 7.66 12.77 10.49
CA PRO A 94 6.75 12.89 11.64
C PRO A 94 5.64 11.82 11.67
N ALA A 95 5.10 11.43 10.51
CA ALA A 95 4.07 10.40 10.43
C ALA A 95 4.64 8.99 10.70
N LEU A 96 5.86 8.71 10.23
CA LEU A 96 6.55 7.43 10.47
C LEU A 96 6.92 7.23 11.94
N ALA A 97 7.24 8.32 12.63
CA ALA A 97 7.68 8.31 14.04
C ALA A 97 6.54 8.60 15.04
N ASP A 98 5.28 8.67 14.59
CA ASP A 98 4.18 9.10 15.45
C ASP A 98 3.86 8.05 16.54
N PRO A 99 3.78 8.45 17.82
CA PRO A 99 3.52 7.52 18.91
C PRO A 99 2.16 6.81 18.82
N ARG A 100 1.17 7.36 18.10
CA ARG A 100 -0.14 6.73 17.91
C ARG A 100 -0.04 5.40 17.16
N THR A 101 0.96 5.24 16.30
CA THR A 101 1.14 4.02 15.50
C THR A 101 2.34 3.20 15.95
N ALA A 102 3.16 3.67 16.90
CA ALA A 102 4.43 3.04 17.28
C ALA A 102 4.31 1.53 17.61
N ASP A 103 3.26 1.13 18.31
CA ASP A 103 3.07 -0.25 18.76
C ASP A 103 2.27 -1.14 17.77
N ALA A 104 1.91 -0.60 16.60
CA ALA A 104 1.07 -1.30 15.62
C ALA A 104 1.88 -2.26 14.72
N ASP A 105 1.26 -3.38 14.35
CA ASP A 105 1.83 -4.34 13.40
C ASP A 105 1.39 -4.03 11.96
N LEU A 106 0.18 -3.47 11.82
CA LEU A 106 -0.35 -2.84 10.61
C LEU A 106 -0.80 -1.43 10.97
N TRP A 107 -0.41 -0.43 10.19
CA TRP A 107 -0.88 0.93 10.38
C TRP A 107 -1.20 1.63 9.08
N GLY A 108 -2.01 2.68 9.17
CA GLY A 108 -2.39 3.50 8.04
C GLY A 108 -2.56 4.96 8.44
N MET A 109 -2.86 5.79 7.47
CA MET A 109 -3.09 7.21 7.73
C MET A 109 -4.47 7.46 8.34
N VAL A 110 -5.49 6.76 7.86
CA VAL A 110 -6.89 6.94 8.28
C VAL A 110 -7.52 5.58 8.61
N LEU A 111 -8.14 5.49 9.80
CA LEU A 111 -9.01 4.40 10.20
C LEU A 111 -10.46 4.79 9.89
N SER A 112 -11.09 4.10 8.95
CA SER A 112 -12.46 4.34 8.54
C SER A 112 -13.40 3.28 9.14
N ASP A 113 -14.61 3.67 9.53
CA ASP A 113 -15.71 2.74 9.84
C ASP A 113 -16.84 2.81 8.79
N GLN A 114 -16.50 3.21 7.56
CA GLN A 114 -17.46 3.24 6.47
C GLN A 114 -17.71 1.83 5.91
N ALA A 115 -18.96 1.54 5.57
CA ALA A 115 -19.28 0.34 4.81
C ALA A 115 -18.86 0.49 3.34
N ALA A 116 -18.49 -0.60 2.68
CA ALA A 116 -18.08 -0.59 1.26
C ALA A 116 -19.19 -0.06 0.32
N ALA A 117 -20.46 -0.24 0.71
CA ALA A 117 -21.62 0.27 0.00
C ALA A 117 -22.81 0.43 0.96
N ARG A 118 -23.79 1.24 0.55
CA ARG A 118 -25.05 1.42 1.30
C ARG A 118 -25.71 0.06 1.56
N GLY A 119 -26.04 -0.21 2.82
CA GLY A 119 -26.68 -1.46 3.26
C GLY A 119 -25.72 -2.60 3.61
N ARG A 120 -24.40 -2.40 3.49
CA ARG A 120 -23.38 -3.30 4.06
C ARG A 120 -23.07 -2.89 5.51
N PRO A 121 -22.58 -3.82 6.36
CA PRO A 121 -22.15 -3.47 7.71
C PRO A 121 -20.90 -2.58 7.68
N CYS A 122 -20.86 -1.59 8.58
CA CYS A 122 -19.67 -0.84 8.93
C CYS A 122 -18.68 -1.75 9.65
N ARG A 123 -17.41 -1.69 9.25
CA ARG A 123 -16.32 -2.45 9.86
C ARG A 123 -15.09 -1.55 9.90
N PRO A 124 -14.44 -1.35 11.06
CA PRO A 124 -13.23 -0.56 11.15
C PRO A 124 -12.12 -1.13 10.27
N HIS A 125 -11.54 -0.31 9.41
CA HIS A 125 -10.48 -0.68 8.48
C HIS A 125 -9.58 0.51 8.15
N LEU A 126 -8.33 0.23 7.79
CA LEU A 126 -7.43 1.24 7.24
C LEU A 126 -7.77 1.52 5.78
N GLN A 127 -7.77 2.80 5.39
CA GLN A 127 -7.85 3.16 3.97
C GLN A 127 -6.58 2.71 3.23
N SER A 128 -6.74 2.08 2.07
CA SER A 128 -5.64 1.35 1.44
C SER A 128 -4.61 2.22 0.72
N TRP A 129 -4.86 3.52 0.53
CA TRP A 129 -3.90 4.43 -0.12
C TRP A 129 -2.57 4.57 0.65
N PHE A 130 -2.55 4.20 1.93
CA PHE A 130 -1.33 4.05 2.73
C PHE A 130 -1.50 2.91 3.76
N LEU A 131 -0.68 1.87 3.64
CA LEU A 131 -0.61 0.74 4.56
C LEU A 131 0.85 0.45 4.92
N GLY A 132 1.24 0.65 6.18
CA GLY A 132 2.52 0.24 6.73
C GLY A 132 2.40 -1.10 7.48
N MET A 133 3.23 -2.08 7.12
CA MET A 133 3.24 -3.42 7.71
C MET A 133 4.60 -3.66 8.34
N ARG A 134 4.64 -4.02 9.63
CA ARG A 134 5.90 -4.19 10.38
C ARG A 134 6.29 -5.65 10.55
N ARG A 135 7.57 -5.87 10.87
CA ARG A 135 8.25 -7.16 10.95
C ARG A 135 7.40 -8.29 11.55
N ARG A 136 6.71 -8.04 12.67
CA ARG A 136 5.88 -9.06 13.34
C ARG A 136 4.76 -9.57 12.45
N LEU A 137 4.09 -8.69 11.71
CA LEU A 137 3.09 -9.05 10.72
C LEU A 137 3.75 -9.64 9.47
N LEU A 138 4.80 -9.00 8.94
CA LEU A 138 5.49 -9.45 7.73
C LEU A 138 5.93 -10.91 7.83
N SER A 139 6.49 -11.31 8.98
CA SER A 139 6.95 -12.68 9.24
C SER A 139 5.85 -13.66 9.66
N ALA A 140 4.58 -13.24 9.69
CA ALA A 140 3.48 -14.07 10.16
C ALA A 140 2.83 -14.89 9.04
N PRO A 141 2.32 -16.10 9.33
CA PRO A 141 1.50 -16.85 8.38
C PRO A 141 0.31 -16.04 7.84
N ALA A 142 -0.31 -15.22 8.69
CA ALA A 142 -1.43 -14.36 8.30
C ALA A 142 -1.06 -13.40 7.16
N PHE A 143 0.16 -12.87 7.11
CA PHE A 143 0.60 -12.03 6.00
C PHE A 143 0.65 -12.84 4.70
N GLU A 144 1.32 -13.99 4.72
CA GLU A 144 1.43 -14.87 3.56
C GLU A 144 0.07 -15.36 3.06
N GLU A 145 -0.80 -15.82 3.96
CA GLU A 145 -2.15 -16.28 3.65
C GLU A 145 -2.96 -15.22 2.90
N PHE A 146 -2.89 -13.96 3.33
CA PHE A 146 -3.62 -12.89 2.66
C PHE A 146 -3.02 -12.56 1.29
N TRP A 147 -1.72 -12.23 1.24
CA TRP A 147 -1.09 -11.71 0.03
C TRP A 147 -0.96 -12.78 -1.06
N THR A 148 -0.74 -14.05 -0.69
CA THR A 148 -0.76 -15.15 -1.66
C THR A 148 -2.16 -15.47 -2.16
N ALA A 149 -3.24 -15.02 -1.52
CA ALA A 149 -4.62 -15.18 -1.95
C ALA A 149 -5.17 -13.99 -2.76
N VAL A 150 -4.44 -12.86 -2.85
CA VAL A 150 -4.84 -11.71 -3.66
C VAL A 150 -4.91 -12.08 -5.14
N ARG A 151 -6.06 -11.84 -5.78
CA ARG A 151 -6.35 -12.13 -7.19
C ARG A 151 -7.09 -10.92 -7.81
N PRO A 152 -7.10 -10.78 -9.13
CA PRO A 152 -8.02 -9.85 -9.76
C PRO A 152 -9.48 -10.14 -9.36
N LEU A 153 -10.23 -9.11 -9.02
CA LEU A 153 -11.66 -9.20 -8.73
C LEU A 153 -12.48 -8.43 -9.78
N PRO A 154 -13.74 -8.83 -10.01
CA PRO A 154 -14.54 -8.28 -11.10
C PRO A 154 -14.89 -6.80 -10.93
N THR A 155 -15.07 -6.33 -9.69
CA THR A 155 -15.51 -4.96 -9.42
C THR A 155 -14.65 -4.26 -8.38
N LYS A 156 -14.63 -2.91 -8.43
CA LYS A 156 -14.00 -2.08 -7.40
C LYS A 156 -14.63 -2.33 -6.02
N LEU A 157 -15.93 -2.59 -5.97
CA LEU A 157 -16.61 -2.91 -4.70
C LEU A 157 -16.08 -4.21 -4.09
N ASP A 158 -15.83 -5.23 -4.91
CA ASP A 158 -15.23 -6.49 -4.43
C ASP A 158 -13.81 -6.28 -3.90
N VAL A 159 -13.04 -5.38 -4.54
CA VAL A 159 -11.71 -4.98 -4.05
C VAL A 159 -11.80 -4.29 -2.70
N ILE A 160 -12.73 -3.36 -2.52
CA ILE A 160 -12.92 -2.68 -1.22
C ILE A 160 -13.34 -3.70 -0.15
N GLU A 161 -14.35 -4.51 -0.43
CA GLU A 161 -14.89 -5.47 0.54
C GLU A 161 -13.86 -6.54 0.93
N ARG A 162 -13.20 -7.16 -0.06
CA ARG A 162 -12.30 -8.29 0.18
C ARG A 162 -10.89 -7.88 0.56
N TYR A 163 -10.42 -6.74 0.05
CA TYR A 163 -9.04 -6.32 0.24
C TYR A 163 -8.90 -5.14 1.19
N GLU A 164 -9.51 -3.99 0.93
CA GLU A 164 -9.34 -2.84 1.85
C GLU A 164 -9.91 -3.14 3.25
N ILE A 165 -11.18 -3.53 3.32
CA ILE A 165 -11.83 -3.89 4.59
C ILE A 165 -11.36 -5.26 5.05
N GLY A 166 -11.37 -6.24 4.15
CA GLY A 166 -11.02 -7.62 4.46
C GLY A 166 -9.59 -7.79 4.97
N TYR A 167 -8.62 -6.99 4.54
CA TYR A 167 -7.25 -7.07 5.06
C TYR A 167 -7.16 -6.67 6.52
N SER A 168 -7.80 -5.55 6.88
CA SER A 168 -7.84 -5.09 8.27
C SER A 168 -8.54 -6.10 9.18
N GLU A 169 -9.64 -6.70 8.72
CA GLU A 169 -10.30 -7.78 9.45
C GLU A 169 -9.42 -9.01 9.62
N HIS A 170 -8.75 -9.44 8.54
CA HIS A 170 -7.86 -10.59 8.54
C HIS A 170 -6.72 -10.43 9.55
N VAL A 171 -6.04 -9.28 9.51
CA VAL A 171 -4.94 -8.94 10.42
C VAL A 171 -5.41 -8.87 11.87
N ARG A 172 -6.57 -8.23 12.12
CA ARG A 172 -7.14 -8.15 13.48
C ARG A 172 -7.54 -9.52 14.03
N ARG A 173 -8.15 -10.38 13.21
CA ARG A 173 -8.54 -11.75 13.61
C ARG A 173 -7.33 -12.63 13.91
N ALA A 174 -6.20 -12.38 13.25
CA ALA A 174 -4.93 -13.04 13.54
C ALA A 174 -4.22 -12.49 14.80
N GLY A 175 -4.82 -11.54 15.53
CA GLY A 175 -4.31 -11.04 16.82
C GLY A 175 -3.26 -9.92 16.70
N PHE A 176 -3.13 -9.31 15.52
CA PHE A 176 -2.22 -8.19 15.31
C PHE A 176 -2.86 -6.85 15.65
N ARG A 177 -2.03 -5.91 16.13
CA ARG A 177 -2.46 -4.56 16.47
C ARG A 177 -2.56 -3.71 15.21
N ILE A 178 -3.69 -3.05 15.05
CA ILE A 178 -3.95 -2.08 13.99
C ILE A 178 -4.08 -0.69 14.60
N ALA A 179 -3.45 0.32 13.99
CA ALA A 179 -3.59 1.72 14.39
C ALA A 179 -3.60 2.65 13.17
N ALA A 180 -4.08 3.87 13.36
CA ALA A 180 -3.97 4.93 12.35
C ALA A 180 -3.58 6.26 12.99
N LEU A 181 -3.16 7.21 12.16
CA LEU A 181 -2.92 8.58 12.61
C LEU A 181 -4.22 9.36 12.78
N TYR A 182 -5.23 9.10 11.96
CA TYR A 182 -6.50 9.81 11.95
C TYR A 182 -7.68 8.82 11.88
N ASP A 183 -8.86 9.29 12.27
CA ASP A 183 -10.15 8.59 12.25
C ASP A 183 -11.23 9.34 11.46
#